data_AF-A0A8J3NY39-F1
#
_entry.id   AF-A0A8J3NY39-F1
#
_cell.length_a   1.000
_cell.length_b   1.000
_cell.length_c   1.000
_cell.angle_alpha   90.00
_cell.angle_beta   90.00
_cell.angle_gamma   90.00
#
_symmetry.space_group_name_H-M   'P 1'
#
loop_
_entity.id
_entity.type
_entity.pdbx_description
1 polymer ?
#
loop_
_entity_poly.entity_id
_entity_poly.type
_entity_poly.pdbx_seq_one_letter_code
_entity_poly.pdbx_strand_id
1 'polypeptide(L)' 'MEMPAAFVSAVDSVSYEFASARPNAPVVPHVERPRRIRAVRDGLARGITRAARLVKTA' A
#
# COMPACT_ATOMS: atom_id res chain seq x y z
N MET A 1 5.77 22.09 -6.52
CA MET A 1 5.94 20.67 -6.93
C MET A 1 4.98 19.86 -6.08
N GLU A 2 3.90 19.34 -6.66
CA GLU A 2 3.00 18.45 -5.93
C GLU A 2 3.64 17.07 -5.83
N MET A 3 3.85 16.61 -4.61
CA MET A 3 4.40 15.29 -4.33
C MET A 3 3.26 14.26 -4.52
N PRO A 4 3.45 13.19 -5.31
CA PRO A 4 2.38 12.24 -5.58
C PRO A 4 1.83 11.63 -4.27
N ALA A 5 0.51 11.64 -4.09
CA ALA A 5 -0.14 11.14 -2.87
C ALA A 5 0.25 9.69 -2.51
N ALA A 6 0.54 8.87 -3.53
CA ALA A 6 1.05 7.51 -3.35
C ALA A 6 2.40 7.49 -2.63
N PHE A 7 3.30 8.41 -2.97
CA PHE A 7 4.63 8.51 -2.36
C PHE A 7 4.54 8.94 -0.89
N VAL A 8 3.70 9.94 -0.59
CA VAL A 8 3.44 10.37 0.80
C VAL A 8 2.90 9.20 1.64
N SER A 9 1.94 8.45 1.09
CA SER A 9 1.38 7.29 1.79
C SER A 9 2.40 6.16 2.03
N ALA A 10 3.38 6.02 1.14
CA ALA A 10 4.44 5.04 1.28
C ALA A 10 5.43 5.44 2.38
N VAL A 11 5.83 6.72 2.40
CA VAL A 11 6.71 7.27 3.45
C VAL A 11 6.04 7.14 4.83
N ASP A 12 4.77 7.54 4.96
CA ASP A 12 4.05 7.43 6.23
C ASP A 12 3.94 5.98 6.71
N SER A 13 3.73 5.03 5.78
CA SER A 13 3.66 3.61 6.12
C SER A 13 5.00 3.05 6.61
N VAL A 14 6.12 3.47 6.01
CA VAL A 14 7.46 3.04 6.42
C VAL A 14 7.87 3.69 7.74
N SER A 15 7.59 4.98 7.90
CA SER A 15 7.86 5.71 9.14
C SER A 15 7.06 5.16 10.32
N TYR A 16 5.81 4.77 10.10
CA TYR A 16 4.98 4.11 11.11
C TYR A 16 5.56 2.76 11.54
N GLU A 17 5.96 1.91 10.58
CA GLU A 17 6.53 0.59 10.87
C GLU A 17 7.84 0.73 11.67
N PHE A 18 8.74 1.62 11.23
CA PHE A 18 10.02 1.85 11.90
C PHE A 18 9.86 2.46 13.30
N ALA A 19 8.86 3.33 13.49
CA ALA A 19 8.53 3.89 14.80
C ALA A 19 7.94 2.82 15.74
N SER A 20 7.13 1.89 15.22
CA SER A 20 6.56 0.78 16.00
C SER A 20 7.57 -0.30 16.39
N ALA A 21 8.71 -0.39 15.69
CA ALA A 21 9.76 -1.35 15.98
C ALA A 21 10.74 -0.91 17.08
N ARG A 22 10.55 0.29 17.67
CA ARG A 22 11.44 0.79 18.74
C ARG A 22 11.17 0.04 20.06
N PRO A 23 12.19 -0.24 20.90
CA PRO A 23 12.01 -0.95 22.17
C PRO A 23 10.99 -0.32 23.13
N ASN A 24 10.80 1.01 23.04
CA ASN A 24 9.85 1.77 23.85
C ASN A 24 8.62 2.23 23.07
N ALA A 25 8.38 1.69 21.87
CA ALA A 25 7.21 2.05 21.09
C ALA A 25 5.95 1.54 21.79
N PRO A 26 4.86 2.34 21.81
CA PRO A 26 3.58 1.81 22.24
C PRO A 26 3.21 0.63 21.34
N VAL A 27 2.88 -0.52 21.94
CA VAL A 27 2.42 -1.71 21.22
C VAL A 27 1.06 -1.36 20.61
N VAL A 28 1.05 -0.94 19.35
CA VAL A 28 -0.17 -0.76 18.59
C VAL A 28 -0.49 -2.09 17.93
N PRO A 29 -1.60 -2.76 18.27
CA PRO A 29 -1.98 -4.01 17.60
C PRO A 29 -2.09 -3.76 16.10
N HIS A 30 -1.49 -4.64 15.29
CA HIS A 30 -1.60 -4.56 13.85
C HIS A 30 -3.05 -4.85 13.44
N VAL A 31 -3.84 -3.79 13.33
CA VAL A 31 -5.22 -3.90 12.87
C VAL A 31 -5.20 -3.85 11.35
N GLU A 32 -5.62 -4.94 10.71
CA GLU A 32 -5.85 -4.96 9.26
C GLU A 32 -6.81 -3.82 8.90
N ARG A 33 -6.33 -2.81 8.17
CA ARG A 33 -7.17 -1.70 7.70
C ARG A 33 -8.04 -2.21 6.54
N PRO A 34 -9.35 -2.43 6.71
CA PRO A 34 -10.18 -3.12 5.71
C PRO A 34 -10.26 -2.35 4.39
N ARG A 35 -10.21 -1.01 4.48
CA ARG A 35 -10.19 -0.11 3.32
C ARG A 35 -8.91 -0.25 2.49
N ARG A 36 -7.75 -0.46 3.12
CA ARG A 36 -6.46 -0.63 2.44
C ARG A 36 -6.45 -1.93 1.65
N ILE A 37 -7.00 -3.00 2.21
CA ILE A 37 -7.12 -4.32 1.56
C ILE A 37 -8.00 -4.24 0.31
N ARG A 38 -9.16 -3.57 0.38
CA ARG A 38 -10.03 -3.41 -0.80
C ARG A 38 -9.37 -2.61 -1.92
N ALA A 39 -8.79 -1.45 -1.61
CA ALA A 39 -8.13 -0.61 -2.61
C ALA A 39 -6.95 -1.33 -3.28
N VAL A 40 -6.15 -2.08 -2.49
CA VAL A 40 -5.04 -2.87 -3.00
C VAL A 40 -5.54 -4.04 -3.87
N ARG A 41 -6.60 -4.74 -3.46
CA ARG A 41 -7.21 -5.82 -4.26
C ARG A 41 -7.79 -5.31 -5.58
N ASP A 42 -8.48 -4.18 -5.57
CA ASP A 42 -9.04 -3.58 -6.79
C ASP A 42 -7.93 -3.07 -7.71
N GLY A 43 -6.86 -2.50 -7.15
CA GLY A 43 -5.66 -2.10 -7.90
C GLY A 43 -4.98 -3.29 -8.56
N LEU A 44 -4.78 -4.37 -7.81
CA LEU A 44 -4.18 -5.61 -8.30
C LEU A 44 -5.03 -6.26 -9.40
N ALA A 45 -6.35 -6.37 -9.20
CA ALA A 45 -7.27 -6.94 -10.19
C ALA A 45 -7.25 -6.16 -11.51
N ARG A 46 -7.23 -4.83 -11.44
CA ARG A 46 -7.08 -3.96 -12.62
C ARG A 46 -5.71 -4.13 -13.28
N GLY A 47 -4.64 -4.24 -12.49
CA GLY A 47 -3.29 -4.47 -12.97
C GLY A 47 -3.17 -5.78 -13.76
N ILE A 48 -3.64 -6.89 -13.19
CA ILE A 48 -3.65 -8.21 -13.83
C ILE A 48 -4.48 -8.19 -15.12
N THR A 49 -5.68 -7.59 -15.07
CA THR A 49 -6.54 -7.49 -16.25
C THR A 49 -5.88 -6.71 -17.39
N ARG A 50 -5.18 -5.61 -17.05
CA ARG A 50 -4.46 -4.79 -18.03
C ARG A 50 -3.26 -5.56 -18.61
N ALA A 51 -2.48 -6.24 -17.78
CA ALA A 51 -1.36 -7.07 -18.23
C ALA A 51 -1.82 -8.21 -19.15
N ALA A 52 -2.90 -8.91 -18.79
CA ALA A 52 -3.48 -9.97 -19.61
C ALA A 52 -3.95 -9.46 -20.99
N ARG A 53 -4.53 -8.25 -21.05
CA ARG A 53 -4.89 -7.63 -22.34
C ARG A 53 -3.65 -7.31 -23.18
N LEU A 54 -2.60 -6.77 -22.57
CA LEU A 54 -1.35 -6.46 -23.27
C LEU A 54 -0.69 -7.71 -23.85
N VAL A 55 -0.67 -8.82 -23.10
CA VAL A 55 -0.17 -10.12 -23.57
C VAL A 55 -1.02 -10.69 -24.69
N LYS A 56 -2.35 -10.53 -24.64
CA LYS A 56 -3.25 -11.00 -25.71
C LYS A 56 -3.09 -10.21 -27.02
N THR A 57 -2.65 -8.95 -26.94
CA THR A 57 -2.44 -8.07 -28.09
C THR A 57 -1.00 -8.05 -28.61
N ALA A 58 -0.08 -8.74 -27.94
CA ALA A 58 1.31 -8.95 -28.36
C ALA A 58 1.42 -10.27 -29.13
#